data_AF-A0A5A5S1C5-F1
#
_entry.id   AF-A0A5A5S1C5-F1
#
_cell.length_a   1.000
_cell.length_b   1.000
_cell.length_c   1.000
_cell.angle_alpha   90.00
_cell.angle_beta   90.00
_cell.angle_gamma   90.00
#
_symmetry.space_group_name_H-M   'P 1'
#
loop_
_entity.id
_entity.type
_entity.pdbx_description
1 polymer ?
#
loop_
_entity_poly.entity_id
_entity_poly.type
_entity_poly.pdbx_seq_one_letter_code
_entity_poly.pdbx_strand_id
1 'polypeptide(L)'
;MSLKTSVAVAATAIGLSTLSLAAQAATVRVPLTYGSAGTGYFDIDDSLLAPNTDIFFPGNVNGLQGFSLTFTGLASSPSTTTFTLANLNDWSFTTDGTGTIIDANFQSSGNADGYKLDPFDALLAQLIDPLSGSSYYDITLGTPGPVPVQSTPEPGGVVALLGLGLGALASRGKKRG
;
A
#
# COMPACT_ATOMS: atom_id res chain seq x y z
N MET A 1 59.60 16.49 23.87
CA MET A 1 59.04 15.30 23.20
C MET A 1 57.72 15.72 22.58
N SER A 2 57.63 15.61 21.24
CA SER A 2 56.59 16.25 20.44
C SER A 2 55.29 15.44 20.40
N LEU A 3 54.16 16.15 20.36
CA LEU A 3 52.80 15.68 20.06
C LEU A 3 52.80 14.72 18.85
N LYS A 4 52.89 13.41 19.09
CA LYS A 4 52.69 12.37 18.06
C LYS A 4 52.01 11.15 18.66
N THR A 5 50.93 11.36 19.42
CA THR A 5 50.09 10.24 19.89
C THR A 5 48.63 10.66 20.11
N SER A 6 48.02 11.39 19.17
CA SER A 6 46.58 11.71 19.26
C SER A 6 45.92 11.91 17.90
N VAL A 7 46.32 11.15 16.87
CA VAL A 7 45.62 11.12 15.56
C VAL A 7 45.24 9.70 15.17
N ALA A 8 44.92 8.86 16.17
CA ALA A 8 44.46 7.49 15.94
C ALA A 8 43.05 7.19 16.49
N VAL A 9 42.34 8.21 17.02
CA VAL A 9 40.98 8.04 17.58
C VAL A 9 39.99 9.07 16.99
N ALA A 10 40.29 9.61 15.82
CA ALA A 10 39.36 10.49 15.09
C ALA A 10 39.18 10.08 13.61
N ALA A 11 39.69 8.90 13.21
CA ALA A 11 39.49 8.30 11.89
C ALA A 11 38.61 7.03 11.95
N THR A 12 38.08 6.68 13.12
CA THR A 12 37.18 5.54 13.33
C THR A 12 35.78 6.01 13.79
N ALA A 13 35.32 7.13 13.24
CA ALA A 13 33.93 7.60 13.39
C ALA A 13 33.34 8.12 12.07
N ILE A 14 34.08 8.01 10.96
CA ILE A 14 33.59 8.31 9.60
C ILE A 14 33.34 7.02 8.81
N GLY A 15 33.86 5.88 9.28
CA GLY A 15 33.72 4.59 8.65
C GLY A 15 32.84 3.63 9.43
N LEU A 16 31.56 3.96 9.69
CA LEU A 16 30.46 3.01 9.87
C LEU A 16 29.08 3.68 10.08
N SER A 17 28.86 4.85 9.50
CA SER A 17 27.49 5.34 9.22
C SER A 17 27.14 5.10 7.75
N THR A 18 27.59 3.97 7.19
CA THR A 18 26.78 3.32 6.17
C THR A 18 25.46 3.07 6.85
N LEU A 19 24.50 3.95 6.58
CA LEU A 19 23.08 3.74 6.77
C LEU A 19 22.81 2.32 6.30
N SER A 20 22.83 1.35 7.23
CA SER A 20 21.91 0.24 7.13
C SER A 20 20.56 0.92 7.34
N LEU A 21 20.05 1.54 6.27
CA LEU A 21 18.64 1.48 6.03
C LEU A 21 18.37 -0.02 6.15
N ALA A 22 17.84 -0.46 7.30
CA ALA A 22 17.08 -1.69 7.31
C ALA A 22 16.20 -1.54 6.07
N ALA A 23 16.33 -2.45 5.10
CA ALA A 23 15.48 -2.45 3.92
C ALA A 23 14.06 -2.47 4.49
N GLN A 24 13.45 -1.28 4.56
CA GLN A 24 12.13 -1.13 5.14
C GLN A 24 11.26 -1.79 4.10
N ALA A 25 10.62 -2.87 4.51
CA ALA A 25 9.84 -3.68 3.62
C ALA A 25 8.82 -2.78 2.92
N ALA A 26 8.80 -2.86 1.59
CA ALA A 26 8.12 -1.88 0.76
C ALA A 26 6.64 -2.24 0.70
N THR A 27 5.77 -1.24 0.79
CA THR A 27 4.37 -1.46 0.51
C THR A 27 4.19 -1.73 -0.98
N VAL A 28 3.56 -2.86 -1.31
CA VAL A 28 3.17 -3.23 -2.66
C VAL A 28 1.66 -3.29 -2.78
N ARG A 29 1.16 -2.86 -3.93
CA ARG A 29 -0.24 -2.92 -4.32
C ARG A 29 -0.49 -4.11 -5.22
N VAL A 30 -1.51 -4.89 -4.89
CA VAL A 30 -2.00 -6.01 -5.68
C VAL A 30 -3.36 -5.63 -6.26
N PRO A 31 -3.48 -5.44 -7.58
CA PRO A 31 -4.78 -5.25 -8.22
C PRO A 31 -5.66 -6.48 -8.02
N LEU A 32 -6.96 -6.28 -7.88
CA LEU A 32 -7.93 -7.39 -7.73
C LEU A 32 -9.16 -7.13 -8.58
N THR A 33 -9.74 -8.19 -9.14
CA THR A 33 -11.02 -8.14 -9.85
C THR A 33 -11.92 -9.29 -9.43
N TYR A 34 -13.21 -9.02 -9.31
CA TYR A 34 -14.27 -9.98 -8.97
C TYR A 34 -15.18 -10.10 -10.18
N GLY A 35 -14.91 -11.10 -11.03
CA GLY A 35 -15.51 -11.23 -12.35
C GLY A 35 -15.47 -9.90 -13.13
N SER A 36 -16.59 -9.55 -13.76
CA SER A 36 -16.76 -8.26 -14.45
C SER A 36 -17.36 -7.15 -13.59
N ALA A 37 -17.80 -7.45 -12.37
CA ALA A 37 -18.58 -6.52 -11.55
C ALA A 37 -17.72 -5.73 -10.57
N GLY A 38 -16.68 -6.36 -10.01
CA GLY A 38 -15.85 -5.78 -8.96
C GLY A 38 -14.42 -5.51 -9.42
N THR A 39 -13.89 -4.34 -9.06
CA THR A 39 -12.48 -3.98 -9.27
C THR A 39 -11.92 -3.28 -8.04
N GLY A 40 -10.63 -3.48 -7.78
CA GLY A 40 -10.04 -2.96 -6.56
C GLY A 40 -8.55 -3.21 -6.45
N TYR A 41 -8.06 -3.11 -5.22
CA TYR A 41 -6.72 -3.48 -4.82
C TYR A 41 -6.64 -3.78 -3.33
N PHE A 42 -5.55 -4.43 -2.94
CA PHE A 42 -5.09 -4.48 -1.56
C PHE A 42 -3.59 -4.17 -1.51
N ASP A 43 -3.16 -3.54 -0.42
CA ASP A 43 -1.78 -3.15 -0.18
C ASP A 43 -1.22 -3.98 0.98
N ILE A 44 -0.05 -4.57 0.79
CA ILE A 44 0.65 -5.40 1.78
C ILE A 44 2.12 -5.00 1.86
N ASP A 45 2.75 -5.46 2.92
CA ASP A 45 4.20 -5.46 3.05
C ASP A 45 4.81 -6.50 2.09
N ASP A 46 5.82 -6.14 1.28
CA ASP A 46 6.46 -7.05 0.33
C ASP A 46 7.14 -8.25 0.97
N SER A 47 7.46 -8.19 2.26
CA SER A 47 7.96 -9.34 3.02
C SER A 47 6.95 -10.50 3.10
N LEU A 48 5.66 -10.23 2.89
CA LEU A 48 4.62 -11.25 2.83
C LEU A 48 4.62 -12.04 1.50
N LEU A 49 5.38 -11.59 0.49
CA LEU A 49 5.57 -12.32 -0.78
C LEU A 49 6.66 -13.39 -0.69
N ALA A 50 6.99 -13.86 0.52
CA ALA A 50 7.94 -14.95 0.70
C ALA A 50 7.38 -16.28 0.15
N PRO A 51 8.22 -17.16 -0.43
CA PRO A 51 7.77 -18.45 -0.96
C PRO A 51 7.00 -19.32 0.04
N ASN A 52 5.93 -19.95 -0.41
CA ASN A 52 5.06 -20.85 0.37
C ASN A 52 4.51 -20.21 1.66
N THR A 53 4.22 -18.92 1.61
CA THR A 53 3.52 -18.22 2.71
C THR A 53 2.04 -18.54 2.64
N ASP A 54 1.49 -18.98 3.77
CA ASP A 54 0.05 -19.18 3.99
C ASP A 54 -0.35 -18.35 5.21
N ILE A 55 -1.24 -17.41 4.99
CA ILE A 55 -1.75 -16.50 6.00
C ILE A 55 -3.24 -16.74 6.15
N PHE A 56 -3.63 -17.11 7.36
CA PHE A 56 -5.01 -17.16 7.80
C PHE A 56 -5.11 -16.48 9.16
N PHE A 57 -5.67 -15.27 9.20
CA PHE A 57 -5.89 -14.53 10.44
C PHE A 57 -7.40 -14.40 10.71
N PRO A 58 -8.02 -15.40 11.35
CA PRO A 58 -9.43 -15.28 11.72
C PRO A 58 -9.58 -14.16 12.75
N GLY A 59 -10.50 -13.24 12.49
CA GLY A 59 -10.80 -12.07 13.31
C GLY A 59 -9.81 -10.90 13.19
N ASN A 60 -8.88 -10.89 12.22
CA ASN A 60 -7.94 -9.78 12.06
C ASN A 60 -7.49 -9.57 10.60
N VAL A 61 -7.20 -8.30 10.27
CA VAL A 61 -6.65 -7.82 9.00
C VAL A 61 -5.16 -7.47 9.08
N ASN A 62 -4.43 -7.96 10.10
CA ASN A 62 -2.99 -7.77 10.24
C ASN A 62 -2.25 -8.17 8.95
N GLY A 63 -1.35 -7.30 8.49
CA GLY A 63 -0.61 -7.46 7.24
C GLY A 63 -1.19 -6.67 6.07
N LEU A 64 -2.48 -6.33 6.09
CA LEU A 64 -3.07 -5.38 5.15
C LEU A 64 -2.78 -3.95 5.58
N GLN A 65 -2.20 -3.18 4.66
CA GLN A 65 -1.93 -1.74 4.83
C GLN A 65 -2.99 -0.88 4.13
N GLY A 66 -3.69 -1.45 3.14
CA GLY A 66 -4.73 -0.79 2.37
C GLY A 66 -5.64 -1.80 1.69
N PHE A 67 -6.89 -1.41 1.48
CA PHE A 67 -7.87 -2.22 0.75
C PHE A 67 -8.95 -1.31 0.17
N SER A 68 -9.28 -1.52 -1.10
CA SER A 68 -10.46 -0.93 -1.74
C SER A 68 -11.00 -1.88 -2.79
N LEU A 69 -12.30 -2.17 -2.75
CA LEU A 69 -12.98 -2.96 -3.76
C LEU A 69 -14.32 -2.32 -4.07
N THR A 70 -14.56 -1.98 -5.33
CA THR A 70 -15.81 -1.37 -5.79
C THR A 70 -16.51 -2.30 -6.75
N PHE A 71 -17.79 -2.57 -6.47
CA PHE A 71 -18.69 -3.25 -7.38
C PHE A 71 -19.55 -2.24 -8.12
N THR A 72 -19.84 -2.50 -9.38
CA THR A 72 -20.73 -1.70 -10.22
C THR A 72 -21.67 -2.60 -11.01
N GLY A 73 -22.80 -2.05 -11.47
CA GLY A 73 -23.78 -2.81 -12.26
C GLY A 73 -24.51 -3.89 -11.44
N LEU A 74 -24.60 -3.74 -10.12
CA LEU A 74 -25.35 -4.67 -9.28
C LEU A 74 -26.85 -4.60 -9.60
N ALA A 75 -27.53 -5.75 -9.50
CA ALA A 75 -28.94 -5.88 -9.84
C ALA A 75 -29.87 -5.17 -8.82
N SER A 76 -29.38 -4.91 -7.61
CA SER A 76 -30.11 -4.23 -6.54
C SER A 76 -29.68 -2.77 -6.38
N SER A 77 -30.42 -2.03 -5.55
CA SER A 77 -30.09 -0.66 -5.18
C SER A 77 -29.35 -0.62 -3.83
N PRO A 78 -28.18 0.04 -3.74
CA PRO A 78 -27.50 0.74 -4.82
C PRO A 78 -26.82 -0.22 -5.80
N SER A 79 -26.80 0.16 -7.08
CA SER A 79 -26.16 -0.63 -8.15
C SER A 79 -24.63 -0.51 -8.14
N THR A 80 -24.08 0.19 -7.16
CA THR A 80 -22.66 0.41 -6.94
C THR A 80 -22.41 0.46 -5.45
N THR A 81 -21.36 -0.21 -5.00
CA THR A 81 -20.99 -0.24 -3.59
C THR A 81 -19.50 -0.45 -3.45
N THR A 82 -18.93 0.00 -2.33
CA THR A 82 -17.48 -0.06 -2.08
C THR A 82 -17.20 -0.67 -0.72
N PHE A 83 -16.15 -1.47 -0.68
CA PHE A 83 -15.52 -1.98 0.53
C PHE A 83 -14.16 -1.30 0.70
N THR A 84 -13.84 -0.97 1.94
CA THR A 84 -12.58 -0.43 2.38
C THR A 84 -11.99 -1.32 3.46
N LEU A 85 -10.74 -1.06 3.85
CA LEU A 85 -10.09 -1.81 4.93
C LEU A 85 -10.93 -1.84 6.22
N ALA A 86 -11.68 -0.78 6.52
CA ALA A 86 -12.53 -0.69 7.71
C ALA A 86 -13.74 -1.64 7.70
N ASN A 87 -14.09 -2.22 6.54
CA ASN A 87 -15.20 -3.16 6.42
C ASN A 87 -14.77 -4.62 6.63
N LEU A 88 -13.47 -4.90 6.51
CA LEU A 88 -12.95 -6.26 6.58
C LEU A 88 -12.86 -6.74 8.02
N ASN A 89 -13.22 -8.01 8.23
CA ASN A 89 -13.02 -8.70 9.49
C ASN A 89 -11.80 -9.61 9.40
N ASP A 90 -11.75 -10.39 8.31
CA ASP A 90 -10.80 -11.47 8.09
C ASP A 90 -10.25 -11.37 6.68
N TRP A 91 -9.02 -11.84 6.50
CA TRP A 91 -8.46 -12.08 5.19
C TRP A 91 -7.56 -13.31 5.23
N SER A 92 -7.42 -13.94 4.07
CA SER A 92 -6.49 -15.04 3.86
C SER A 92 -5.73 -14.84 2.57
N PHE A 93 -4.53 -15.40 2.53
CA PHE A 93 -3.59 -15.19 1.44
C PHE A 93 -2.60 -16.32 1.35
N THR A 94 -2.32 -16.78 0.13
CA THR A 94 -1.38 -17.87 -0.14
C THR A 94 -0.45 -17.51 -1.29
N THR A 95 0.83 -17.85 -1.14
CA THR A 95 1.84 -17.77 -2.21
C THR A 95 2.39 -19.14 -2.58
N ASP A 96 2.83 -19.27 -3.83
CA ASP A 96 3.53 -20.46 -4.30
C ASP A 96 5.04 -20.46 -3.92
N GLY A 97 5.76 -21.47 -4.40
CA GLY A 97 7.21 -21.61 -4.18
C GLY A 97 8.08 -20.51 -4.80
N THR A 98 7.48 -19.56 -5.53
CA THR A 98 8.16 -18.39 -6.11
C THR A 98 7.81 -17.08 -5.38
N GLY A 99 6.87 -17.10 -4.45
CA GLY A 99 6.33 -15.89 -3.82
C GLY A 99 5.21 -15.22 -4.64
N THR A 100 4.72 -15.89 -5.69
CA THR A 100 3.57 -15.41 -6.46
C THR A 100 2.30 -15.71 -5.69
N ILE A 101 1.40 -14.72 -5.63
CA ILE A 101 0.11 -14.86 -4.96
C ILE A 101 -0.78 -15.78 -5.80
N ILE A 102 -1.27 -16.86 -5.19
CA ILE A 102 -2.13 -17.85 -5.83
C ILE A 102 -3.53 -17.91 -5.23
N ASP A 103 -3.72 -17.33 -4.05
CA ASP A 103 -5.04 -17.15 -3.44
C ASP A 103 -5.06 -15.90 -2.57
N ALA A 104 -6.17 -15.16 -2.59
CA ALA A 104 -6.43 -14.06 -1.68
C ALA A 104 -7.94 -13.87 -1.52
N ASN A 105 -8.42 -13.96 -0.29
CA ASN A 105 -9.83 -13.92 0.05
C ASN A 105 -10.08 -12.93 1.19
N PHE A 106 -11.25 -12.29 1.18
CA PHE A 106 -11.59 -11.20 2.08
C PHE A 106 -13.01 -11.40 2.63
N GLN A 107 -13.16 -11.33 3.95
CA GLN A 107 -14.46 -11.37 4.62
C GLN A 107 -14.78 -10.02 5.24
N SER A 108 -16.04 -9.60 5.17
CA SER A 108 -16.49 -8.31 5.72
C SER A 108 -17.74 -8.44 6.58
N SER A 109 -17.92 -7.55 7.56
CA SER A 109 -19.12 -7.50 8.42
C SER A 109 -20.32 -6.79 7.76
N GLY A 110 -20.07 -6.05 6.68
CA GLY A 110 -21.03 -5.19 6.01
C GLY A 110 -20.42 -3.84 5.67
N ASN A 111 -20.67 -3.33 4.47
CA ASN A 111 -20.35 -1.94 4.14
C ASN A 111 -21.53 -1.00 4.42
N ALA A 112 -21.38 0.27 4.07
CA ALA A 112 -22.40 1.30 4.32
C ALA A 112 -23.76 1.00 3.65
N ASP A 113 -23.73 0.23 2.56
CA ASP A 113 -24.91 -0.16 1.78
C ASP A 113 -25.47 -1.53 2.23
N GLY A 114 -24.84 -2.17 3.22
CA GLY A 114 -25.26 -3.45 3.79
C GLY A 114 -24.74 -4.69 3.07
N TYR A 115 -23.97 -4.53 1.98
CA TYR A 115 -23.36 -5.66 1.28
C TYR A 115 -22.22 -6.29 2.08
N LYS A 116 -22.02 -7.60 1.94
CA LYS A 116 -20.94 -8.34 2.58
C LYS A 116 -20.14 -9.16 1.59
N LEU A 117 -18.84 -9.22 1.78
CA LEU A 117 -17.94 -10.20 1.21
C LEU A 117 -17.86 -11.42 2.13
N ASP A 118 -18.00 -12.60 1.55
CA ASP A 118 -17.82 -13.88 2.24
C ASP A 118 -16.99 -14.84 1.36
N PRO A 119 -15.83 -15.33 1.84
CA PRO A 119 -15.05 -16.33 1.12
C PRO A 119 -15.84 -17.62 0.93
N PHE A 120 -15.74 -18.26 -0.24
CA PHE A 120 -16.43 -19.53 -0.52
C PHE A 120 -15.45 -20.66 -0.83
N ASP A 121 -14.46 -20.41 -1.69
CA ASP A 121 -13.38 -21.33 -2.03
C ASP A 121 -12.12 -20.53 -2.44
N ALA A 122 -11.03 -21.23 -2.78
CA ALA A 122 -9.84 -20.60 -3.35
C ALA A 122 -10.21 -19.78 -4.59
N LEU A 123 -9.83 -18.50 -4.59
CA LEU A 123 -10.16 -17.53 -5.65
C LEU A 123 -11.68 -17.42 -5.96
N LEU A 124 -12.56 -17.75 -5.02
CA LEU A 124 -14.00 -17.66 -5.20
C LEU A 124 -14.65 -17.06 -3.96
N ALA A 125 -15.34 -15.94 -4.16
CA ALA A 125 -16.04 -15.25 -3.08
C ALA A 125 -17.48 -14.94 -3.46
N GLN A 126 -18.27 -14.75 -2.41
CA GLN A 126 -19.66 -14.38 -2.47
C GLN A 126 -19.81 -12.90 -2.08
N LEU A 127 -20.55 -12.15 -2.89
CA LEU A 127 -21.15 -10.87 -2.50
C LEU A 127 -22.57 -11.15 -2.01
N ILE A 128 -22.82 -10.90 -0.74
CA ILE A 128 -24.13 -11.02 -0.10
C ILE A 128 -24.79 -9.64 -0.15
N ASP A 129 -25.87 -9.57 -0.91
CA ASP A 129 -26.79 -8.46 -0.98
C ASP A 129 -27.86 -8.60 0.12
N PRO A 130 -28.14 -7.55 0.92
CA PRO A 130 -29.15 -7.62 1.97
C PRO A 130 -30.58 -7.87 1.47
N LEU A 131 -30.86 -7.61 0.19
CA LEU A 131 -32.19 -7.67 -0.42
C LEU A 131 -32.33 -8.82 -1.42
N SER A 132 -31.33 -9.05 -2.27
CA SER A 132 -31.40 -10.06 -3.34
C SER A 132 -30.69 -11.37 -3.02
N GLY A 133 -30.00 -11.47 -1.87
CA GLY A 133 -29.22 -12.65 -1.51
C GLY A 133 -27.84 -12.65 -2.16
N SER A 134 -27.36 -13.81 -2.56
CA SER A 134 -25.93 -13.99 -2.84
C SER A 134 -25.57 -14.10 -4.33
N SER A 135 -24.48 -13.45 -4.72
CA SER A 135 -23.84 -13.59 -6.04
C SER A 135 -22.41 -14.07 -5.89
N TYR A 136 -21.95 -14.98 -6.75
CA TYR A 136 -20.61 -15.55 -6.71
C TYR A 136 -19.72 -14.94 -7.78
N TYR A 137 -18.45 -14.70 -7.43
CA TYR A 137 -17.47 -14.09 -8.31
C TYR A 137 -16.11 -14.79 -8.20
N ASP A 138 -15.55 -15.14 -9.35
CA ASP A 138 -14.15 -15.55 -9.45
C ASP A 138 -13.26 -14.33 -9.19
N ILE A 139 -12.22 -14.55 -8.38
CA ILE A 139 -11.22 -13.55 -8.03
C ILE A 139 -10.03 -13.72 -8.99
N THR A 140 -9.62 -12.62 -9.60
CA THR A 140 -8.36 -12.57 -10.36
C THR A 140 -7.43 -11.56 -9.71
N LEU A 141 -6.18 -11.99 -9.49
CA LEU A 141 -5.14 -11.20 -8.87
C LEU A 141 -4.20 -10.65 -9.94
N GLY A 142 -3.92 -9.35 -9.84
CA GLY A 142 -2.94 -8.68 -10.68
C GLY A 142 -1.51 -8.87 -10.16
N THR A 143 -0.55 -8.44 -10.97
CA THR A 143 0.86 -8.44 -10.56
C THR A 143 1.09 -7.39 -9.47
N PRO A 144 1.72 -7.75 -8.33
CA PRO A 144 2.13 -6.77 -7.32
C PRO A 144 3.04 -5.69 -7.91
N GLY A 145 2.81 -4.43 -7.53
CA GLY A 145 3.60 -3.29 -7.97
C GLY A 145 3.74 -2.23 -6.87
N PRO A 146 4.57 -1.19 -7.09
CA PRO A 146 4.70 -0.11 -6.11
C PRO A 146 3.37 0.62 -5.91
N VAL A 147 3.08 1.03 -4.67
CA VAL A 147 1.92 1.91 -4.40
C VAL A 147 2.12 3.23 -5.15
N PRO A 148 1.15 3.69 -5.95
CA PRO A 148 1.26 4.98 -6.64
C PRO A 148 1.43 6.11 -5.62
N VAL A 149 2.57 6.81 -5.67
CA VAL A 149 2.78 7.99 -4.85
C VAL A 149 1.89 9.09 -5.40
N GLN A 150 0.87 9.51 -4.63
CA GLN A 150 0.19 10.77 -4.91
C GLN A 150 1.24 11.87 -4.75
N SER A 151 1.65 12.48 -5.86
CA SER A 151 2.51 13.66 -5.85
C SER A 151 1.71 14.85 -5.33
N THR A 152 1.42 14.88 -4.04
CA THR A 152 1.10 16.13 -3.36
C THR A 152 2.37 16.97 -3.38
N PRO A 153 2.39 18.14 -4.04
CA PRO A 153 3.52 19.04 -3.95
C PRO A 153 3.71 19.39 -2.48
N GLU A 154 4.89 19.10 -1.91
CA GLU A 154 5.21 19.59 -0.58
C GLU A 154 5.09 21.13 -0.59
N PRO A 155 4.34 21.75 0.35
CA PRO A 155 4.28 23.20 0.48
C PRO A 155 5.67 23.85 0.64
N GLY A 156 6.68 23.09 1.09
CA GLY A 156 8.05 23.55 1.28
C GLY A 156 8.86 23.76 -0.01
N GLY A 157 8.54 23.06 -1.11
CA GLY A 157 9.29 23.15 -2.37
C GLY A 157 9.03 24.46 -3.12
N VAL A 158 7.83 25.03 -3.00
CA VAL A 158 7.45 26.27 -3.68
C VAL A 158 8.07 27.50 -3.02
N VAL A 159 8.32 27.46 -1.70
CA VAL A 159 8.98 28.57 -0.98
C VAL A 159 10.47 28.65 -1.29
N ALA A 160 11.15 27.51 -1.49
CA ALA A 160 12.56 27.49 -1.86
C ALA A 160 12.82 28.10 -3.27
N LEU A 161 11.93 27.86 -4.23
CA LEU A 161 12.02 28.43 -5.59
C LEU A 161 11.67 29.94 -5.63
N LEU A 162 10.73 30.41 -4.81
CA LEU A 162 10.43 31.85 -4.70
C LEU A 162 11.50 32.62 -3.90
N GLY A 163 12.11 31.99 -2.87
CA GLY A 163 13.19 32.60 -2.09
C GLY A 163 14.50 32.78 -2.88
N LEU A 164 14.83 31.84 -3.76
CA LEU A 164 16.02 31.94 -4.63
C LEU A 164 15.85 32.95 -5.78
N GLY A 165 14.61 33.19 -6.24
CA GLY A 165 14.32 34.18 -7.29
C GLY A 165 14.42 35.64 -6.83
N LEU A 166 14.06 35.93 -5.57
CA LEU A 166 14.10 37.30 -5.01
C LEU A 166 15.49 37.70 -4.47
N GLY A 167 16.30 36.75 -3.99
CA GLY A 167 17.67 37.03 -3.53
C GLY A 167 18.64 37.42 -4.66
N ALA A 168 18.39 36.93 -5.88
CA ALA A 168 19.23 37.25 -7.05
C ALA A 168 18.97 38.65 -7.63
N LEU A 169 17.82 39.28 -7.36
CA LEU A 169 17.52 40.63 -7.84
C LEU A 169 18.08 41.73 -6.92
N ALA A 170 18.27 41.46 -5.63
CA ALA A 170 18.76 42.46 -4.67
C ALA A 170 20.29 42.68 -4.69
N SER A 171 21.08 41.76 -5.27
CA SER A 171 22.55 41.85 -5.25
C SER A 171 23.18 42.61 -6.43
N ARG A 172 22.40 43.00 -7.46
CA ARG A 172 22.89 43.80 -8.62
C ARG A 172 22.68 45.31 -8.47
N GLY A 173 22.62 45.82 -7.24
CA GLY A 173 22.18 47.19 -6.96
C GLY A 173 23.08 48.04 -6.06
N LYS A 174 24.39 47.81 -5.93
CA LYS A 174 25.28 48.82 -5.31
C LYS A 174 26.76 48.69 -5.70
N LYS A 175 27.11 49.19 -6.88
CA LYS A 175 28.45 49.71 -7.18
C LYS A 175 28.33 50.91 -8.08
N ARG A 176 28.38 52.10 -7.47
CA ARG A 176 28.56 53.47 -8.01
C ARG A 176 28.32 54.39 -6.80
N GLY A 177 29.22 55.25 -6.35
CA GLY A 177 30.61 55.56 -6.65
C GLY A 177 31.16 56.31 -5.43
#